data_AF-A0A328DMF6-F1
#
_entry.id   AF-A0A328DMF6-F1
#
_cell.length_a   1.000
_cell.length_b   1.000
_cell.length_c   1.000
_cell.angle_alpha   90.00
_cell.angle_beta   90.00
_cell.angle_gamma   90.00
#
_symmetry.space_group_name_H-M   'P 1'
#
loop_
_entity.id
_entity.type
_entity.pdbx_description
1 polymer ?
#
loop_
_entity_poly.entity_id
_entity_poly.type
_entity_poly.pdbx_seq_one_letter_code
_entity_poly.pdbx_strand_id
1 'polypeptide(L)'
;MGVISFWCKLFVIPNKVMHKIQAICRNFLWGSNAEYKRTPYVCWEEVCKPKMAGRLGFKNLVYWNQACNQGLLWNIASKKDILWVKWIHNRYLKCDTIWNLQPKAGICYYLRKILNNRNLFAGMGCNGDYSSQKGCDWLMGDCSMFRAYQTVWNKLSIPKHQFFKWLCWKNRDLRKTD
;
A
#
# COMPACT_ATOMS: atom_id res chain seq x y z
N MET A 1 3.91 -3.40 -12.64
CA MET A 1 4.00 -2.61 -11.37
C MET A 1 4.93 -1.39 -11.45
N GLY A 2 5.89 -1.34 -12.39
CA GLY A 2 6.80 -0.20 -12.53
C GLY A 2 6.09 1.14 -12.73
N VAL A 3 5.12 1.21 -13.64
CA VAL A 3 4.37 2.43 -13.96
C VAL A 3 3.67 3.03 -12.75
N ILE A 4 2.84 2.26 -12.03
CA ILE A 4 2.14 2.76 -10.84
C ILE A 4 3.13 3.20 -9.75
N SER A 5 4.22 2.43 -9.57
CA SER A 5 5.22 2.75 -8.56
C SER A 5 5.99 4.03 -8.88
N PHE A 6 6.26 4.28 -10.16
CA PHE A 6 6.86 5.53 -10.64
C PHE A 6 5.93 6.72 -10.33
N TRP A 7 4.67 6.65 -10.74
CA TRP A 7 3.72 7.74 -10.50
C TRP A 7 3.45 7.99 -9.01
N CYS A 8 3.32 6.95 -8.18
CA CYS A 8 3.12 7.11 -6.73
C CYS A 8 4.32 7.75 -6.01
N LYS A 9 5.54 7.58 -6.54
CA LYS A 9 6.74 8.22 -5.97
C LYS A 9 6.84 9.70 -6.36
N LEU A 10 6.26 10.09 -7.49
CA LEU A 10 6.29 11.46 -7.99
C LEU A 10 5.09 12.30 -7.52
N PHE A 11 3.92 11.67 -7.39
CA PHE A 11 2.67 12.35 -7.09
C PHE A 11 1.93 11.70 -5.93
N VAL A 12 1.31 12.54 -5.11
CA VAL A 12 0.30 12.12 -4.14
C VAL A 12 -1.01 11.85 -4.90
N ILE A 13 -1.21 10.61 -5.33
CA ILE A 13 -2.39 10.24 -6.11
C ILE A 13 -3.64 10.25 -5.21
N PRO A 14 -4.77 10.84 -5.62
CA PRO A 14 -6.01 10.78 -4.84
C PRO A 14 -6.50 9.34 -4.65
N ASN A 15 -6.95 8.99 -3.44
CA ASN A 15 -7.46 7.66 -3.12
C ASN A 15 -8.58 7.21 -4.07
N LYS A 16 -9.44 8.13 -4.52
CA LYS A 16 -10.50 7.82 -5.50
C LYS A 16 -9.94 7.20 -6.80
N VAL A 17 -8.81 7.70 -7.29
CA VAL A 17 -8.14 7.14 -8.48
C VAL A 17 -7.56 5.77 -8.18
N MET A 18 -6.90 5.63 -7.03
CA MET A 18 -6.33 4.35 -6.60
C MET A 18 -7.41 3.26 -6.45
N HIS A 19 -8.56 3.61 -5.88
CA HIS A 19 -9.71 2.70 -5.77
C HIS A 19 -10.29 2.34 -7.14
N LYS A 20 -10.36 3.26 -8.11
CA LYS A 20 -10.77 2.94 -9.48
C LYS A 20 -9.82 1.94 -10.13
N ILE A 21 -8.52 2.14 -10.01
CA ILE A 21 -7.51 1.20 -10.55
C ILE A 21 -7.65 -0.17 -9.87
N GLN A 22 -7.78 -0.20 -8.54
CA GLN A 22 -8.03 -1.44 -7.80
C GLN A 22 -9.31 -2.14 -8.25
N ALA A 23 -10.39 -1.39 -8.51
CA ALA A 23 -11.64 -1.95 -9.00
C ALA A 23 -11.45 -2.63 -10.37
N ILE A 24 -10.71 -2.01 -11.29
CA ILE A 24 -10.38 -2.62 -12.59
C ILE A 24 -9.55 -3.90 -12.40
N CYS A 25 -8.50 -3.86 -11.57
CA CYS A 25 -7.69 -5.05 -11.28
C CYS A 25 -8.51 -6.17 -10.62
N ARG A 26 -9.43 -5.80 -9.72
CA ARG A 26 -10.35 -6.72 -9.06
C ARG A 26 -11.31 -7.35 -10.04
N ASN A 27 -11.92 -6.57 -10.92
CA ASN A 27 -12.85 -7.05 -11.94
C ASN A 27 -12.14 -8.01 -12.89
N PHE A 28 -10.93 -7.66 -13.32
CA PHE A 28 -10.08 -8.54 -14.13
C PHE A 28 -9.80 -9.88 -13.43
N LEU A 29 -9.42 -9.87 -12.15
CA LEU A 29 -9.11 -11.08 -11.39
C LEU A 29 -10.30 -12.05 -11.31
N TRP A 30 -11.51 -11.51 -11.20
CA TRP A 30 -12.75 -12.29 -11.09
C TRP A 30 -13.45 -12.52 -12.44
N GLY A 31 -12.75 -12.32 -13.56
CA GLY A 31 -13.25 -12.62 -14.90
C GLY A 31 -14.42 -11.73 -15.34
N SER A 32 -14.45 -10.47 -14.90
CA SER A 32 -15.50 -9.51 -15.20
C SER A 32 -15.01 -8.35 -16.07
N ASN A 33 -15.94 -7.70 -16.78
CA ASN A 33 -15.63 -6.52 -17.60
C ASN A 33 -15.18 -5.33 -16.73
N ALA A 34 -14.46 -4.39 -17.34
CA ALA A 34 -13.91 -3.21 -16.65
C ALA A 34 -15.00 -2.40 -15.92
N GLU A 35 -16.20 -2.35 -16.50
CA GLU A 35 -17.42 -1.79 -15.92
C GLU A 35 -18.38 -2.92 -15.53
N TYR A 36 -18.25 -3.56 -14.36
CA TYR A 36 -19.26 -4.57 -13.97
C TYR A 36 -19.55 -4.75 -12.47
N LYS A 37 -20.79 -5.22 -12.24
CA LYS A 37 -21.64 -5.22 -11.03
C LYS A 37 -21.66 -6.54 -10.22
N ARG A 38 -20.72 -7.48 -10.42
CA ARG A 38 -20.70 -8.74 -9.65
C ARG A 38 -19.90 -8.59 -8.35
N THR A 39 -20.48 -9.01 -7.23
CA THR A 39 -19.78 -9.05 -5.94
C THR A 39 -18.62 -10.05 -6.04
N PRO A 40 -17.38 -9.63 -5.73
CA PRO A 40 -16.23 -10.52 -5.78
C PRO A 40 -16.36 -11.64 -4.75
N TYR A 41 -15.85 -12.83 -5.07
CA TYR A 41 -15.87 -13.98 -4.16
C TYR A 41 -15.08 -13.75 -2.87
N VAL A 42 -14.07 -12.87 -2.92
CA VAL A 42 -13.21 -12.55 -1.77
C VAL A 42 -12.99 -11.05 -1.71
N CYS A 43 -13.05 -10.49 -0.50
CA CYS A 43 -12.74 -9.08 -0.26
C CYS A 43 -11.33 -8.74 -0.76
N TRP A 44 -11.20 -7.58 -1.40
CA TRP A 44 -9.93 -7.16 -2.00
C TRP A 44 -8.80 -6.98 -0.96
N GLU A 45 -9.13 -6.55 0.25
CA GLU A 45 -8.17 -6.41 1.33
C GLU A 45 -7.57 -7.76 1.73
N GLU A 46 -8.39 -8.80 1.74
CA GLU A 46 -7.91 -10.16 2.00
C GLU A 46 -7.04 -10.69 0.87
N VAL A 47 -7.38 -10.36 -0.38
CA VAL A 47 -6.60 -10.71 -1.56
C VAL A 47 -5.22 -10.04 -1.53
N CYS A 48 -5.12 -8.83 -0.97
CA CYS A 48 -3.87 -8.07 -0.89
C CYS A 48 -2.92 -8.51 0.23
N LYS A 49 -3.38 -9.29 1.20
CA LYS A 49 -2.51 -9.81 2.27
C LYS A 49 -1.43 -10.74 1.70
N PRO A 50 -0.27 -10.89 2.37
CA PRO A 50 0.85 -11.65 1.86
C PRO A 50 0.50 -13.13 1.71
N LYS A 51 1.21 -13.83 0.81
CA LYS A 51 1.01 -15.27 0.60
C LYS A 51 1.20 -16.07 1.89
N MET A 52 2.14 -15.65 2.74
CA MET A 52 2.38 -16.25 4.06
C MET A 52 1.12 -16.25 4.94
N ALA A 53 0.23 -15.26 4.79
CA ALA A 53 -1.07 -15.20 5.47
C ALA A 53 -2.17 -16.02 4.76
N GLY A 54 -1.82 -16.85 3.77
CA GLY A 54 -2.77 -17.71 3.04
C GLY A 54 -3.58 -16.95 1.99
N ARG A 55 -3.03 -15.86 1.47
CA ARG A 55 -3.72 -14.93 0.56
C ARG A 55 -2.94 -14.79 -0.76
N LEU A 56 -3.43 -13.99 -1.71
CA LEU A 56 -2.83 -13.92 -3.05
C LEU A 56 -1.52 -13.11 -3.09
N GLY A 57 -1.30 -12.22 -2.14
CA GLY A 57 -0.11 -11.37 -2.09
C GLY A 57 -0.13 -10.22 -3.09
N PHE A 58 -1.31 -9.80 -3.56
CA PHE A 58 -1.38 -8.60 -4.41
C PHE A 58 -1.10 -7.34 -3.60
N LYS A 59 -0.52 -6.32 -4.22
CA LYS A 59 -0.25 -5.06 -3.50
C LYS A 59 -1.52 -4.24 -3.37
N ASN A 60 -1.87 -3.81 -2.16
CA ASN A 60 -2.89 -2.80 -1.96
C ASN A 60 -2.36 -1.45 -2.47
N LEU A 61 -2.86 -0.99 -3.62
CA LEU A 61 -2.44 0.25 -4.25
C LEU A 61 -2.62 1.49 -3.35
N VAL A 62 -3.65 1.51 -2.50
CA VAL A 62 -3.88 2.62 -1.56
C VAL A 62 -2.75 2.69 -0.53
N TYR A 63 -2.41 1.54 0.07
CA TYR A 63 -1.29 1.45 1.00
C TYR A 63 0.04 1.72 0.30
N TRP A 64 0.19 1.29 -0.95
CA TRP A 64 1.37 1.59 -1.76
C TRP A 64 1.56 3.10 -1.98
N ASN A 65 0.49 3.82 -2.32
CA ASN A 65 0.51 5.27 -2.46
C ASN A 65 0.87 5.96 -1.13
N GLN A 66 0.25 5.54 -0.02
CA GLN A 66 0.55 6.08 1.31
C GLN A 66 2.00 5.83 1.71
N ALA A 67 2.53 4.63 1.46
CA ALA A 67 3.92 4.31 1.72
C ALA A 67 4.90 5.07 0.81
N CYS A 68 4.54 5.35 -0.45
CA CYS A 68 5.35 6.23 -1.30
C CYS A 68 5.37 7.67 -0.76
N ASN A 69 4.22 8.20 -0.34
CA ASN A 69 4.13 9.52 0.28
C ASN A 69 4.96 9.62 1.56
N GLN A 70 4.98 8.55 2.36
CA GLN A 70 5.84 8.48 3.54
C GLN A 70 7.33 8.51 3.20
N GLY A 71 7.73 7.94 2.06
CA GLY A 71 9.12 8.06 1.59
C GLY A 71 9.51 9.49 1.23
N LEU A 72 8.56 10.29 0.73
CA LEU A 72 8.78 11.71 0.52
C LEU A 72 8.91 12.45 1.86
N LEU A 73 8.03 12.16 2.82
CA LEU A 73 8.13 12.71 4.19
C LEU A 73 9.50 12.41 4.79
N TRP A 74 9.96 11.16 4.65
CA TRP A 74 11.25 10.70 5.14
C TRP A 74 12.43 11.45 4.51
N ASN A 75 12.41 11.65 3.19
CA ASN A 75 13.46 12.42 2.51
C ASN A 75 13.56 13.85 3.04
N ILE A 76 12.42 14.47 3.36
CA ILE A 76 12.41 15.79 3.98
C ILE A 76 12.95 15.67 5.41
N ALA A 77 12.54 14.66 6.19
CA ALA A 77 12.96 14.49 7.59
C ALA A 77 14.46 14.26 7.73
N SER A 78 15.04 13.42 6.88
CA SER A 78 16.47 13.13 6.82
C SER A 78 17.29 14.22 6.12
N LYS A 79 16.68 15.36 5.74
CA LYS A 79 17.34 16.47 5.02
C LYS A 79 18.17 15.98 3.82
N LYS A 80 17.60 15.07 3.03
CA LYS A 80 18.30 14.47 1.89
C LYS A 80 18.77 15.55 0.90
N ASP A 81 19.97 15.39 0.36
CA ASP A 81 20.60 16.36 -0.54
C ASP A 81 19.97 16.35 -1.95
N ILE A 82 18.73 16.83 -2.05
CA ILE A 82 17.96 16.91 -3.29
C ILE A 82 17.24 18.25 -3.36
N LEU A 83 17.21 18.84 -4.55
CA LEU A 83 16.82 20.23 -4.76
C LEU A 83 15.44 20.58 -4.16
N TRP A 84 14.43 19.74 -4.41
CA TRP A 84 13.07 19.99 -3.92
C TRP A 84 12.99 19.91 -2.38
N VAL A 85 13.80 19.06 -1.74
CA VAL A 85 13.89 19.00 -0.26
C VAL A 85 14.56 20.25 0.28
N LYS A 86 15.67 20.69 -0.32
CA LYS A 86 16.34 21.95 0.05
C LYS A 86 15.39 23.15 -0.08
N TRP A 87 14.63 23.20 -1.16
CA TRP A 87 13.63 24.24 -1.39
C TRP A 87 12.52 24.23 -0.33
N ILE A 88 11.99 23.05 0.00
CA ILE A 88 10.98 22.89 1.06
C ILE A 88 11.53 23.34 2.42
N HIS A 89 12.77 22.95 2.75
CA HIS A 89 13.39 23.36 4.01
C HIS A 89 13.55 24.87 4.11
N ASN A 90 14.04 25.51 3.05
CA ASN A 90 14.25 26.97 3.04
C ASN A 90 12.92 27.75 3.05
N ARG A 91 11.92 27.31 2.27
CA ARG A 91 10.63 27.99 2.15
C ARG A 91 9.71 27.79 3.35
N TYR A 92 9.58 26.55 3.83
CA TYR A 92 8.54 26.15 4.78
C TYR A 92 9.07 25.75 6.15
N LEU A 93 10.18 25.03 6.25
CA LEU A 93 10.64 24.51 7.54
C LEU A 93 11.56 25.47 8.29
N LYS A 94 12.35 26.31 7.62
CA LYS A 94 13.33 27.25 8.20
C LYS A 94 14.18 26.62 9.32
N CYS A 95 13.67 26.55 10.55
CA CYS A 95 14.31 25.95 11.73
C CYS A 95 13.47 24.89 12.47
N ASP A 96 12.28 24.56 11.99
CA ASP A 96 11.35 23.63 12.66
C ASP A 96 11.41 22.21 12.05
N THR A 97 10.96 21.22 12.82
CA THR A 97 10.90 19.82 12.39
C THR A 97 9.57 19.53 11.73
N ILE A 98 9.55 18.71 10.69
CA ILE A 98 8.33 18.33 9.95
C ILE A 98 7.22 17.78 10.84
N TRP A 99 7.61 17.11 11.93
CA TRP A 99 6.69 16.54 12.90
C TRP A 99 5.90 17.59 13.68
N ASN A 100 6.50 18.76 13.93
CA ASN A 100 5.90 19.86 14.68
C ASN A 100 5.16 20.86 13.77
N LEU A 101 5.46 20.83 12.47
CA LEU A 101 4.93 21.80 11.52
C LEU A 101 3.40 21.69 11.40
N GLN A 102 2.69 22.77 11.72
CA GLN A 102 1.23 22.83 11.61
C GLN A 102 0.79 23.30 10.20
N PRO A 103 -0.25 22.71 9.60
CA PRO A 103 -0.72 23.10 8.27
C PRO A 103 -1.30 24.53 8.26
N LYS A 104 -0.52 25.54 7.86
CA LYS A 104 -0.99 26.93 7.67
C LYS A 104 -1.59 27.16 6.28
N ALA A 105 -2.41 28.20 6.12
CA ALA A 105 -3.16 28.52 4.89
C ALA A 105 -2.29 28.80 3.63
N GLY A 106 -0.97 28.99 3.77
CA GLY A 106 -0.04 29.21 2.65
C GLY A 106 0.76 27.98 2.20
N ILE A 107 0.52 26.80 2.78
CA ILE A 107 1.26 25.58 2.43
C ILE A 107 0.66 24.97 1.16
N CYS A 108 1.54 24.53 0.25
CA CYS A 108 1.09 23.88 -0.98
C CYS A 108 0.27 22.62 -0.68
N TYR A 109 -0.74 22.34 -1.52
CA TYR A 109 -1.63 21.19 -1.34
C TYR A 109 -0.86 19.87 -1.12
N TYR A 110 0.24 19.70 -1.85
CA TYR A 110 1.10 18.52 -1.79
C TYR A 110 1.70 18.29 -0.41
N LEU A 111 2.35 19.32 0.15
CA LEU A 111 2.98 19.24 1.45
C LEU A 111 1.91 19.08 2.55
N ARG A 112 0.78 19.77 2.44
CA ARG A 112 -0.35 19.58 3.36
C ARG A 112 -0.84 18.12 3.37
N LYS A 113 -0.95 17.49 2.20
CA LYS A 113 -1.39 16.10 2.11
C LYS A 113 -0.36 15.11 2.69
N ILE A 114 0.92 15.36 2.46
CA ILE A 114 2.03 14.58 3.06
C ILE A 114 2.01 14.72 4.59
N LEU A 115 1.88 15.95 5.11
CA LEU A 115 1.80 16.22 6.55
C LEU A 115 0.60 15.52 7.19
N ASN A 116 -0.57 15.54 6.56
CA ASN A 116 -1.75 14.84 7.09
C ASN A 116 -1.54 13.32 7.18
N ASN A 117 -0.75 12.74 6.29
CA ASN A 117 -0.44 11.31 6.31
C ASN A 117 0.63 10.94 7.36
N ARG A 118 1.35 11.91 7.95
CA ARG A 118 2.46 11.64 8.90
C ARG A 118 2.00 10.85 10.12
N ASN A 119 0.76 11.08 10.57
CA ASN A 119 0.19 10.44 11.75
C ASN A 119 0.06 8.92 11.58
N LEU A 120 -0.11 8.44 10.34
CA LEU A 120 -0.21 7.01 10.04
C LEU A 120 1.11 6.25 10.30
N PHE A 121 2.23 6.97 10.29
CA PHE A 121 3.57 6.41 10.41
C PHE A 121 4.33 6.94 11.63
N ALA A 122 3.66 7.66 12.53
CA ALA A 122 4.30 8.25 13.72
C ALA A 122 4.93 7.20 14.65
N GLY A 123 4.36 5.98 14.70
CA GLY A 123 4.90 4.85 15.46
C GLY A 123 5.96 4.02 14.72
N MET A 124 6.22 4.31 13.44
CA MET A 124 7.19 3.55 12.65
C MET A 124 8.59 4.00 13.06
N GLY A 125 9.35 3.10 13.70
CA GLY A 125 10.72 3.37 14.18
C GLY A 125 11.60 3.96 13.07
N CYS A 126 12.22 5.11 13.34
CA CYS A 126 12.86 5.91 12.31
C CYS A 126 14.33 5.53 12.02
N ASN A 127 14.68 4.23 11.97
CA ASN A 127 16.08 3.80 11.86
C ASN A 127 16.43 3.31 10.44
N GLY A 128 17.33 4.03 9.77
CA GLY A 128 17.93 3.66 8.48
C GLY A 128 17.18 4.13 7.23
N ASP A 129 17.57 3.64 6.05
CA ASP A 129 16.94 4.04 4.80
C ASP A 129 15.50 3.51 4.67
N TYR A 130 14.59 4.43 4.33
CA TYR A 130 13.19 4.13 4.09
C TYR A 130 12.97 3.51 2.70
N SER A 131 12.18 2.44 2.67
CA SER A 131 11.67 1.81 1.45
C SER A 131 10.15 1.79 1.46
N SER A 132 9.52 2.05 0.31
CA SER A 132 8.05 1.99 0.17
C SER A 132 7.49 0.61 0.51
N GLN A 133 8.29 -0.46 0.39
CA GLN A 133 7.88 -1.80 0.82
C GLN A 133 7.73 -1.87 2.34
N LYS A 134 8.73 -1.41 3.10
CA LYS A 134 8.67 -1.36 4.57
C LYS A 134 7.45 -0.58 5.06
N GLY A 135 7.13 0.55 4.41
CA GLY A 135 5.93 1.32 4.76
C GLY A 135 4.62 0.61 4.43
N CYS A 136 4.57 -0.18 3.34
CA CYS A 136 3.38 -0.99 3.07
C CYS A 136 3.22 -2.11 4.08
N ASP A 137 4.32 -2.78 4.43
CA ASP A 137 4.32 -3.86 5.41
C ASP A 137 3.88 -3.32 6.79
N TRP A 138 4.33 -2.11 7.16
CA TRP A 138 3.86 -1.39 8.34
C TRP A 138 2.35 -1.14 8.34
N LEU A 139 1.80 -0.63 7.22
CA LEU A 139 0.36 -0.38 7.10
C LEU A 139 -0.48 -1.67 7.10
N MET A 140 0.10 -2.79 6.67
CA MET A 140 -0.58 -4.09 6.67
C MET A 140 -0.61 -4.74 8.06
N GLY A 141 0.29 -4.33 8.96
CA GLY A 141 0.40 -4.87 10.31
C GLY A 141 0.89 -6.32 10.36
N ASP A 142 0.82 -6.91 11.55
CA ASP A 142 1.28 -8.29 11.77
C ASP A 142 0.37 -9.29 11.05
N CYS A 143 0.98 -10.02 10.12
CA CYS A 143 0.33 -11.09 9.39
C CYS A 143 0.75 -12.45 9.96
N SER A 144 -0.14 -13.12 10.68
CA SER A 144 0.11 -14.48 11.19
C SER A 144 0.28 -15.48 10.04
N MET A 145 1.23 -16.41 10.20
CA MET A 145 1.47 -17.47 9.22
C MET A 145 0.25 -18.39 9.11
N PHE A 146 -0.10 -18.68 7.87
CA PHE A 146 -1.23 -19.52 7.53
C PHE A 146 -0.86 -21.01 7.59
N ARG A 147 -1.68 -21.79 8.32
CA ARG A 147 -1.42 -23.22 8.61
C ARG A 147 -1.22 -24.09 7.37
N ALA A 148 -1.91 -23.81 6.26
CA ALA A 148 -1.79 -24.57 5.02
C ALA A 148 -0.97 -23.87 3.93
N TYR A 149 -0.06 -22.96 4.30
CA TYR A 149 0.73 -22.15 3.36
C TYR A 149 1.50 -23.02 2.37
N GLN A 150 2.22 -24.03 2.88
CA GLN A 150 3.05 -24.92 2.07
C GLN A 150 2.20 -25.81 1.14
N THR A 151 0.97 -26.14 1.53
CA THR A 151 0.05 -26.96 0.73
C THR A 151 -0.53 -26.18 -0.45
N VAL A 152 -0.91 -24.91 -0.22
CA VAL A 152 -1.52 -24.06 -1.25
C VAL A 152 -0.46 -23.47 -2.19
N TRP A 153 0.65 -22.98 -1.62
CA TRP A 153 1.69 -22.24 -2.34
C TRP A 153 2.98 -23.06 -2.53
N ASN A 154 2.85 -24.30 -3.01
CA ASN A 154 3.99 -25.17 -3.32
C ASN A 154 4.64 -24.81 -4.68
N LYS A 155 5.97 -24.71 -4.72
CA LYS A 155 6.78 -24.46 -5.94
C LYS A 155 6.50 -25.45 -7.08
N LEU A 156 6.09 -26.68 -6.76
CA LEU A 156 5.80 -27.74 -7.73
C LEU A 156 4.45 -27.57 -8.44
N SER A 157 3.53 -26.77 -7.89
CA SER A 157 2.21 -26.56 -8.49
C SER A 157 2.22 -25.38 -9.45
N ILE A 158 1.67 -25.57 -10.66
CA ILE A 158 1.51 -24.49 -11.65
C ILE A 158 0.65 -23.35 -11.05
N PRO A 159 0.95 -22.07 -11.30
CA PRO A 159 0.22 -20.94 -10.70
C PRO A 159 -1.30 -21.01 -10.82
N LYS A 160 -1.82 -21.49 -11.95
CA LYS A 160 -3.26 -21.72 -12.16
C LYS A 160 -3.85 -22.73 -11.15
N HIS A 161 -3.17 -23.84 -10.90
CA HIS A 161 -3.62 -24.81 -9.89
C HIS A 161 -3.48 -24.28 -8.46
N GLN A 162 -2.44 -23.48 -8.16
CA GLN A 162 -2.31 -22.82 -6.86
C GLN A 162 -3.49 -21.89 -6.58
N PHE A 163 -3.94 -21.14 -7.59
CA PHE A 163 -5.11 -20.27 -7.50
C PHE A 163 -6.39 -21.05 -7.20
N PHE A 164 -6.65 -22.15 -7.91
CA PHE A 164 -7.81 -23.00 -7.62
C PHE A 164 -7.73 -23.67 -6.26
N LYS A 165 -6.56 -24.20 -5.86
CA LYS A 165 -6.34 -24.77 -4.51
C LYS A 165 -6.63 -23.75 -3.42
N TRP A 166 -6.17 -22.51 -3.61
CA TRP A 166 -6.43 -21.40 -2.71
C TRP A 166 -7.94 -21.08 -2.61
N LEU A 167 -8.63 -21.00 -3.75
CA LEU A 167 -10.08 -20.79 -3.79
C LEU A 167 -10.86 -21.91 -3.09
N CYS A 168 -10.51 -23.17 -3.34
CA CYS A 168 -11.12 -24.32 -2.68
C CYS A 168 -10.95 -24.27 -1.17
N TRP A 169 -9.76 -23.87 -0.70
CA TRP A 169 -9.49 -23.72 0.73
C TRP A 169 -10.30 -22.57 1.34
N LYS A 170 -10.43 -21.45 0.63
CA LYS A 170 -11.24 -20.31 1.06
C LYS A 170 -12.74 -20.63 1.12
N ASN A 171 -13.27 -21.34 0.12
CA ASN A 171 -14.66 -21.81 0.14
C ASN A 171 -14.92 -22.84 1.25
N ARG A 172 -13.90 -23.50 1.79
CA ARG A 172 -14.02 -24.37 2.96
C ARG A 172 -14.08 -23.59 4.27
N ASP A 173 -13.34 -22.48 4.37
CA ASP A 173 -13.42 -21.59 5.55
C ASP A 173 -14.78 -20.91 5.64
N LEU A 174 -15.29 -20.37 4.53
CA LEU A 174 -16.58 -19.66 4.48
C LEU A 174 -17.76 -20.55 4.89
N ARG A 175 -17.69 -21.86 4.61
CA ARG A 175 -18.72 -22.84 5.00
C ARG A 175 -18.67 -23.29 6.47
N LYS A 176 -17.65 -22.89 7.23
CA LYS A 176 -17.50 -23.23 8.66
C LYS A 176 -17.93 -22.09 9.60
N THR A 177 -18.24 -20.93 9.03
CA THR A 177 -18.62 -19.72 9.77
C THR A 177 -20.12 -19.44 9.73
N ASP A 178 -20.90 -20.32 9.09
CA ASP A 178 -22.36 -20.40 9.15
C ASP A 178 -22.76 -21.56 10.08
#